data_AF-A0A3N5HR28-F1
#
_entry.id   AF-A0A3N5HR28-F1
#
_cell.length_a   1.000
_cell.length_b   1.000
_cell.length_c   1.000
_cell.angle_alpha   90.00
_cell.angle_beta   90.00
_cell.angle_gamma   90.00
#
_symmetry.space_group_name_H-M   'P 1'
#
loop_
_entity.id
_entity.type
_entity.pdbx_description
1 polymer ?
#
loop_
_entity_poly.entity_id
_entity_poly.type
_entity_poly.pdbx_seq_one_letter_code
_entity_poly.pdbx_strand_id
1 'polypeptide(L)'
;TALVRIALGLAVGCLALRLSRREAGLLAWHALSAGALALVATSAVLSHAVARVDDRLMLLLLDAAHQVTATVWIGGLAHLTVYAGFRAREGQRPRSVGAGAARTAWDVDGLLETGDGSGTSRHAVRDRNVSRDSSCDDVGVDDAVVIHRFSHLAFASVVMLIVAGLLLTWQYVGDWAGLVGTAYGVMVLSKGILLAAILGLAGLNFRTVRRACAGGRPRLLRRVEVELGLGITVLFASASLTSLPPAVDVTTDRATPAEVIERFRPTPPRLTSPRVADLVAEAEPLLAPVTRREAVERAWSEYNHHWAGFFVLAMGLLAAVERLGVRAARHWPLVFLGLAGFLLVRSDPRTWPLGPTGFWESLALPDVLQHRAFVMLIVAFAVFEWMVRSGRLPVRPWGYVFPLLCAFGGGLLLTHAHAMFDVKKEFLTEVTHAPIGLLGAFVGWGRWLELRLPDAGRAPGWFWTVCLIAVGLILIVYREA
;
A
#
# COMPACT_ATOMS: atom_id res chain seq x y z
N THR A 1 14.20 -25.21 12.10
CA THR A 1 14.48 -23.77 11.86
C THR A 1 13.21 -22.97 11.58
N ALA A 2 12.37 -23.30 10.59
CA ALA A 2 11.09 -22.61 10.35
C ALA A 2 10.02 -22.84 11.44
N LEU A 3 9.83 -24.10 11.88
CA LEU A 3 8.85 -24.46 12.91
C LEU A 3 9.10 -23.75 14.25
N VAL A 4 10.36 -23.56 14.64
CA VAL A 4 10.75 -22.83 15.86
C VAL A 4 10.36 -21.35 15.77
N ARG A 5 10.56 -20.71 14.61
CA ARG A 5 10.13 -19.32 14.40
C ARG A 5 8.62 -19.18 14.36
N ILE A 6 7.91 -20.14 13.76
CA ILE A 6 6.44 -20.17 13.79
C ILE A 6 5.95 -20.30 15.23
N ALA A 7 6.51 -21.24 16.01
CA ALA A 7 6.16 -21.44 17.41
C ALA A 7 6.47 -20.20 18.27
N LEU A 8 7.64 -19.58 18.09
CA LEU A 8 7.99 -18.32 18.75
C LEU A 8 7.05 -17.18 18.34
N GLY A 9 6.69 -17.09 17.06
CA GLY A 9 5.73 -16.13 16.53
C GLY A 9 4.35 -16.28 17.16
N LEU A 10 3.86 -17.51 17.25
CA LEU A 10 2.62 -17.84 17.94
C LEU A 10 2.69 -17.51 19.43
N ALA A 11 3.80 -17.84 20.11
CA ALA A 11 3.99 -17.53 21.53
C ALA A 11 3.99 -16.02 21.80
N VAL A 12 4.73 -15.24 21.00
CA VAL A 12 4.76 -13.77 21.06
C VAL A 12 3.37 -13.20 20.78
N GLY A 13 2.66 -13.70 19.76
CA GLY A 13 1.29 -13.30 19.43
C GLY A 13 0.30 -13.58 20.55
N CYS A 14 0.34 -14.78 21.13
CA CYS A 14 -0.48 -15.16 22.28
C CYS A 14 -0.19 -14.29 23.50
N LEU A 15 1.09 -14.01 23.78
CA LEU A 15 1.49 -13.12 24.87
C LEU A 15 0.97 -11.70 24.63
N ALA A 16 1.13 -11.15 23.43
CA ALA A 16 0.60 -9.83 23.06
C ALA A 16 -0.94 -9.77 23.24
N LEU A 17 -1.66 -10.78 22.78
CA LEU A 17 -3.12 -10.87 22.94
C LEU A 17 -3.53 -10.93 24.41
N ARG A 18 -2.80 -11.69 25.24
CA ARG A 18 -3.05 -11.77 26.67
C ARG A 18 -2.81 -10.42 27.37
N LEU A 19 -1.70 -9.76 27.04
CA LEU A 19 -1.33 -8.43 27.53
C LEU A 19 -2.33 -7.35 27.10
N SER A 20 -2.96 -7.49 25.93
CA SER A 20 -3.99 -6.54 25.47
C SER A 20 -5.31 -6.60 26.25
N ARG A 21 -5.53 -7.68 27.02
CA ARG A 21 -6.79 -7.94 27.73
C ARG A 21 -6.68 -7.84 29.25
N ARG A 22 -5.46 -7.74 29.78
CA ARG A 22 -5.20 -7.76 31.23
C ARG A 22 -4.06 -6.83 31.56
N GLU A 23 -4.15 -6.17 32.71
CA GLU A 23 -3.01 -5.46 33.28
C GLU A 23 -1.86 -6.43 33.52
N ALA A 24 -0.65 -5.97 33.23
CA ALA A 24 0.53 -6.82 33.22
C ALA A 24 1.72 -6.09 33.79
N GLY A 25 2.51 -6.83 34.59
CA GLY A 25 3.75 -6.34 35.15
C GLY A 25 4.84 -6.14 34.09
N LEU A 26 5.88 -5.39 34.47
CA LEU A 26 7.01 -5.03 33.60
C LEU A 26 7.70 -6.25 32.97
N LEU A 27 7.82 -7.36 33.71
CA LEU A 27 8.46 -8.58 33.22
C LEU A 27 7.77 -9.16 31.97
N ALA A 28 6.44 -9.08 31.91
CA ALA A 28 5.70 -9.59 30.76
C ALA A 28 5.87 -8.70 29.52
N TRP A 29 6.02 -7.38 29.71
CA TRP A 29 6.39 -6.45 28.65
C TRP A 29 7.83 -6.64 28.16
N HIS A 30 8.77 -6.92 29.07
CA HIS A 30 10.15 -7.27 28.70
C HIS A 30 10.19 -8.60 27.93
N ALA A 31 9.47 -9.62 28.38
CA ALA A 31 9.38 -10.90 27.68
C ALA A 31 8.78 -10.74 26.27
N LEU A 32 7.73 -9.95 26.12
CA LEU A 32 7.15 -9.64 24.80
C LEU A 32 8.17 -8.93 23.91
N SER A 33 8.84 -7.91 24.44
CA SER A 33 9.83 -7.11 23.69
C SER A 33 11.03 -7.95 23.26
N ALA A 34 11.54 -8.80 24.16
CA ALA A 34 12.65 -9.72 23.87
C ALA A 34 12.24 -10.77 22.83
N GLY A 35 11.04 -11.35 22.94
CA GLY A 35 10.52 -12.31 21.96
C GLY A 35 10.32 -11.70 20.57
N ALA A 36 9.77 -10.47 20.51
CA ALA A 36 9.65 -9.72 19.27
C ALA A 36 11.02 -9.40 18.65
N LEU A 37 11.98 -8.94 19.47
CA LEU A 37 13.34 -8.66 19.01
C LEU A 37 14.04 -9.91 18.49
N ALA A 38 13.86 -11.06 19.16
CA ALA A 38 14.39 -12.34 18.72
C ALA A 38 13.80 -12.80 17.38
N LEU A 39 12.49 -12.62 17.15
CA LEU A 39 11.86 -12.93 15.87
C LEU A 39 12.44 -12.09 14.72
N VAL A 40 12.70 -10.81 14.97
CA VAL A 40 13.29 -9.91 13.98
C VAL A 40 14.76 -10.27 13.76
N ALA A 41 15.56 -10.41 14.82
CA ALA A 41 16.98 -10.73 14.71
C ALA A 41 17.24 -12.09 14.02
N THR A 42 16.41 -13.10 14.27
CA THR A 42 16.50 -14.39 13.58
C THR A 42 16.12 -14.33 12.10
N SER A 43 15.49 -13.24 11.65
CA SER A 43 15.22 -13.00 10.24
C SER A 43 16.46 -12.55 9.46
N ALA A 44 17.40 -11.87 10.11
CA ALA A 44 18.70 -11.53 9.51
C ALA A 44 19.55 -12.79 9.19
N VAL A 45 19.36 -13.89 9.92
CA VAL A 45 20.07 -15.16 9.65
C VAL A 45 19.56 -15.85 8.38
N LEU A 46 18.39 -15.45 7.86
CA LEU A 46 17.88 -15.91 6.56
C LEU A 46 18.17 -14.93 5.41
N SER A 47 18.87 -13.83 5.67
CA SER A 47 19.18 -12.85 4.65
C SER A 47 20.49 -13.16 3.94
N HIS A 48 20.75 -12.44 2.85
CA HIS A 48 22.00 -12.50 2.10
C HIS A 48 23.23 -12.30 2.97
N ALA A 49 23.12 -11.62 4.12
CA ALA A 49 24.21 -11.40 5.06
C ALA A 49 24.84 -12.71 5.56
N VAL A 50 24.05 -13.75 5.79
CA VAL A 50 24.57 -15.03 6.33
C VAL A 50 25.48 -15.75 5.33
N ALA A 51 25.22 -15.57 4.03
CA ALA A 51 25.94 -16.21 2.94
C ALA A 51 27.26 -15.50 2.61
N ARG A 52 27.50 -14.29 3.14
CA ARG A 52 28.72 -13.52 2.85
C ARG A 52 29.94 -14.12 3.54
N VAL A 53 31.07 -14.13 2.84
CA VAL A 53 32.36 -14.54 3.41
C VAL A 53 33.00 -13.35 4.12
N ASP A 54 33.05 -12.21 3.44
CA ASP A 54 33.60 -10.95 3.97
C ASP A 54 32.52 -10.14 4.70
N ASP A 55 32.94 -9.40 5.73
CA ASP A 55 32.10 -8.46 6.51
C ASP A 55 30.77 -9.04 7.06
N ARG A 56 30.66 -10.37 7.15
CA ARG A 56 29.44 -11.08 7.56
C ARG A 56 28.81 -10.52 8.83
N LEU A 57 29.62 -10.30 9.87
CA LEU A 57 29.12 -9.78 11.14
C LEU A 57 28.55 -8.36 10.99
N MET A 58 29.25 -7.49 10.28
CA MET A 58 28.77 -6.13 10.01
C MET A 58 27.45 -6.17 9.24
N LEU A 59 27.34 -6.99 8.20
CA LEU A 59 26.14 -7.11 7.38
C LEU A 59 24.97 -7.70 8.17
N LEU A 60 25.21 -8.70 9.03
CA LEU A 60 24.19 -9.24 9.92
C LEU A 60 23.68 -8.19 10.92
N LEU A 61 24.58 -7.40 11.51
CA LEU A 61 24.21 -6.32 12.43
C LEU A 61 23.42 -5.22 11.72
N LEU A 62 23.84 -4.86 10.51
CA LEU A 62 23.20 -3.83 9.70
C LEU A 62 21.81 -4.25 9.23
N ASP A 63 21.66 -5.49 8.77
CA ASP A 63 20.37 -6.06 8.36
C ASP A 63 19.43 -6.22 9.56
N ALA A 64 19.93 -6.69 10.71
CA ALA A 64 19.16 -6.73 11.95
C ALA A 64 18.70 -5.32 12.38
N ALA A 65 19.59 -4.32 12.33
CA ALA A 65 19.24 -2.93 12.64
C ALA A 65 18.17 -2.38 11.66
N HIS A 66 18.31 -2.66 10.37
CA HIS A 66 17.34 -2.26 9.34
C HIS A 66 15.96 -2.89 9.60
N GLN A 67 15.91 -4.19 9.90
CA GLN A 67 14.65 -4.90 10.16
C GLN A 67 13.99 -4.48 11.48
N VAL A 68 14.77 -4.25 12.54
CA VAL A 68 14.24 -3.76 13.84
C VAL A 68 13.65 -2.37 13.68
N THR A 69 14.37 -1.46 13.04
CA THR A 69 13.89 -0.07 12.84
C THR A 69 12.68 -0.01 11.91
N ALA A 70 12.65 -0.83 10.86
CA ALA A 70 11.46 -0.98 10.01
C ALA A 70 10.25 -1.47 10.81
N THR A 71 10.45 -2.48 11.67
CA THR A 71 9.39 -3.06 12.50
C THR A 71 8.85 -2.05 13.52
N VAL A 72 9.75 -1.32 14.20
CA VAL A 72 9.38 -0.28 15.16
C VAL A 72 8.60 0.85 14.46
N TRP A 73 9.06 1.29 13.30
CA TRP A 73 8.43 2.38 12.57
C TRP A 73 7.06 2.00 11.99
N ILE A 74 6.98 0.93 11.19
CA ILE A 74 5.73 0.46 10.56
C ILE A 74 4.75 0.00 11.64
N GLY A 75 5.23 -0.74 12.65
CA GLY A 75 4.42 -1.15 13.80
C GLY A 75 3.89 0.04 14.60
N GLY A 76 4.70 1.10 14.76
CA GLY A 76 4.27 2.36 15.36
C GLY A 76 3.17 3.05 14.56
N LEU A 77 3.26 3.09 13.22
CA LEU A 77 2.21 3.62 12.35
C LEU A 77 0.91 2.82 12.49
N ALA A 78 1.01 1.48 12.57
CA ALA A 78 -0.13 0.60 12.82
C ALA A 78 -0.78 0.89 14.17
N HIS A 79 0.03 1.01 15.23
CA HIS A 79 -0.45 1.35 16.57
C HIS A 79 -1.14 2.72 16.60
N LEU A 80 -0.55 3.75 15.98
CA LEU A 80 -1.16 5.08 15.91
C LEU A 80 -2.49 5.06 15.13
N THR A 81 -2.57 4.29 14.05
CA THR A 81 -3.79 4.12 13.24
C THR A 81 -4.91 3.46 14.05
N VAL A 82 -4.58 2.40 14.79
CA VAL A 82 -5.53 1.69 15.65
C VAL A 82 -5.97 2.57 16.82
N TYR A 83 -5.04 3.23 17.49
CA TYR A 83 -5.29 4.17 18.59
C TYR A 83 -6.23 5.31 18.15
N ALA A 84 -5.96 5.90 17.00
CA ALA A 84 -6.83 6.91 16.38
C ALA A 84 -8.25 6.39 16.12
N GLY A 85 -8.37 5.17 15.62
CA GLY A 85 -9.66 4.50 15.41
C GLY A 85 -10.45 4.30 16.70
N PHE A 86 -9.79 3.92 17.80
CA PHE A 86 -10.42 3.80 19.11
C PHE A 86 -10.88 5.14 19.68
N ARG A 87 -10.02 6.16 19.68
CA ARG A 87 -10.35 7.51 20.19
C ARG A 87 -11.52 8.13 19.42
N ALA A 88 -11.58 7.93 18.10
CA ALA A 88 -12.70 8.40 17.29
C ALA A 88 -14.05 7.77 17.67
N ARG A 89 -14.06 6.53 18.18
CA ARG A 89 -15.27 5.84 18.66
C ARG A 89 -15.68 6.30 20.06
N GLU A 90 -14.71 6.58 20.93
CA GLU A 90 -14.97 7.11 22.27
C GLU A 90 -15.62 8.50 22.22
N GLY A 91 -15.09 9.40 21.38
CA GLY A 91 -15.65 10.75 21.22
C GLY A 91 -17.07 10.80 20.62
N GLN A 92 -17.53 9.71 20.01
CA GLN A 92 -18.90 9.57 19.48
C GLN A 92 -19.89 9.00 20.50
N ARG A 93 -19.43 8.49 21.64
CA ARG A 93 -20.34 8.08 22.71
C ARG A 93 -20.92 9.36 23.33
N PRO A 94 -22.26 9.49 23.46
CA PRO A 94 -22.83 10.62 24.17
C PRO A 94 -22.21 10.63 25.57
N ARG A 95 -21.57 11.75 25.95
CA ARG A 95 -21.19 11.96 27.34
C ARG A 95 -22.50 11.85 28.11
N SER A 96 -22.68 10.78 28.88
CA SER A 96 -23.78 10.69 29.82
C SER A 96 -23.67 11.93 30.68
N VAL A 97 -24.60 12.86 30.52
CA VAL A 97 -24.74 13.99 31.44
C VAL A 97 -24.87 13.33 32.80
N GLY A 98 -23.81 13.41 33.60
CA GLY A 98 -23.79 12.81 34.92
C GLY A 98 -24.99 13.30 35.69
N ALA A 99 -25.63 12.38 36.41
CA ALA A 99 -26.75 12.61 37.31
C ALA A 99 -26.37 13.50 38.52
N GLY A 100 -25.85 14.69 38.24
CA GLY A 100 -25.43 15.72 39.20
C GLY A 100 -26.19 17.04 39.05
N ALA A 101 -27.00 17.21 38.00
CA ALA A 101 -27.79 18.42 37.76
C ALA A 101 -29.27 18.30 38.19
N ALA A 102 -29.58 17.37 39.10
CA ALA A 102 -30.93 17.17 39.65
C ALA A 102 -30.97 17.36 41.18
N ARG A 103 -30.14 18.25 41.72
CA ARG A 103 -30.19 18.67 43.13
C ARG A 103 -29.88 20.16 43.25
N THR A 104 -30.85 21.00 42.91
CA THR A 104 -31.07 22.37 43.45
C THR A 104 -32.17 23.04 42.63
N ALA A 105 -33.41 22.57 42.76
CA ALA A 105 -34.56 23.29 42.16
C ALA A 105 -35.86 23.00 42.93
N TRP A 106 -35.82 23.04 44.26
CA TRP A 106 -36.99 23.20 45.14
C TRP A 106 -36.51 23.75 46.47
N ASP A 107 -36.14 25.03 46.47
CA ASP A 107 -36.06 25.83 47.71
C ASP A 107 -37.35 26.64 47.75
N VAL A 108 -38.32 26.13 48.49
CA VAL A 108 -39.63 26.75 48.72
C VAL A 108 -39.62 27.27 50.15
N ASP A 109 -38.77 28.24 50.43
CA ASP A 109 -38.80 29.02 51.66
C ASP A 109 -38.36 30.45 51.33
N GLY A 110 -39.31 31.38 51.37
CA GLY A 110 -39.08 32.78 51.02
C GLY A 110 -40.26 33.53 50.41
N LEU A 111 -41.50 33.04 50.62
CA LEU A 111 -42.69 33.87 50.44
C LEU A 111 -43.00 34.50 51.79
N LEU A 112 -42.41 35.67 52.05
CA LEU A 112 -42.93 36.76 52.89
C LEU A 112 -41.81 37.81 53.02
N GLU A 113 -41.80 38.81 52.14
CA GLU A 113 -41.27 40.13 52.50
C GLU A 113 -41.91 41.22 51.64
N THR A 114 -42.63 42.09 52.33
CA THR A 114 -43.20 43.36 51.89
C THR A 114 -42.11 44.43 51.82
N GLY A 115 -42.08 45.29 50.81
CA GLY A 115 -41.24 46.50 50.89
C GLY A 115 -41.00 47.25 49.58
N ASP A 116 -41.57 48.46 49.54
CA ASP A 116 -41.33 49.57 48.63
C ASP A 116 -39.85 50.01 48.52
N GLY A 117 -39.45 50.64 47.41
CA GLY A 117 -38.15 51.32 47.33
C GLY A 117 -37.58 51.55 45.93
N SER A 118 -37.84 52.73 45.38
CA SER A 118 -37.15 53.36 44.24
C SER A 118 -35.62 53.49 44.41
N GLY A 119 -34.83 53.35 43.33
CA GLY A 119 -33.46 53.90 43.31
C GLY A 119 -32.43 53.33 42.32
N THR A 120 -32.26 54.02 41.19
CA THR A 120 -30.96 54.36 40.53
C THR A 120 -29.92 53.27 40.15
N SER A 121 -29.80 53.11 38.82
CA SER A 121 -28.58 52.94 38.00
C SER A 121 -27.24 52.50 38.63
N ARG A 122 -26.65 51.41 38.11
CA ARG A 122 -25.19 51.24 38.01
C ARG A 122 -24.80 50.23 36.90
N HIS A 123 -23.94 50.72 36.01
CA HIS A 123 -22.98 50.02 35.15
C HIS A 123 -23.35 48.67 34.51
N ALA A 124 -23.77 48.74 33.25
CA ALA A 124 -23.57 47.66 32.29
C ALA A 124 -22.07 47.45 32.04
N VAL A 125 -21.44 46.61 32.85
CA VAL A 125 -20.18 45.96 32.47
C VAL A 125 -20.52 45.05 31.30
N ARG A 126 -20.14 45.49 30.11
CA ARG A 126 -20.16 44.69 28.90
C ARG A 126 -19.06 43.65 29.08
N ASP A 127 -19.39 42.54 29.74
CA ASP A 127 -18.57 41.33 29.70
C ASP A 127 -18.47 40.96 28.23
N ARG A 128 -17.35 41.38 27.62
CA ARG A 128 -16.83 40.75 26.42
C ARG A 128 -16.62 39.33 26.84
N ASN A 129 -17.60 38.50 26.48
CA ASN A 129 -17.51 37.06 26.43
C ASN A 129 -16.27 36.77 25.57
N VAL A 130 -15.11 36.73 26.22
CA VAL A 130 -13.91 36.12 25.66
C VAL A 130 -14.29 34.65 25.63
N SER A 131 -14.97 34.27 24.55
CA SER A 131 -14.94 32.92 24.04
C SER A 131 -13.47 32.63 23.73
N ARG A 132 -12.71 32.34 24.80
CA ARG A 132 -11.47 31.58 24.73
C ARG A 132 -11.88 30.36 23.92
N ASP A 133 -11.29 30.29 22.74
CA ASP A 133 -11.46 29.22 21.77
C ASP A 133 -11.08 27.90 22.44
N SER A 134 -12.02 27.31 23.20
CA SER A 134 -11.87 26.07 23.95
C SER A 134 -11.64 24.87 23.04
N SER A 135 -11.67 25.08 21.72
CA SER A 135 -11.23 24.12 20.71
C SER A 135 -9.73 23.82 20.82
N CYS A 136 -8.91 24.76 21.32
CA CYS A 136 -7.47 24.58 21.40
C CYS A 136 -7.03 23.73 22.60
N ASP A 137 -7.84 23.69 23.66
CA ASP A 137 -7.52 23.04 24.94
C ASP A 137 -8.05 21.59 25.04
N ASP A 138 -8.83 21.11 24.07
CA ASP A 138 -9.41 19.75 24.06
C ASP A 138 -8.49 18.69 23.42
N VAL A 139 -7.16 18.87 23.50
CA VAL A 139 -6.23 17.76 23.34
C VAL A 139 -5.95 17.23 24.74
N GLY A 140 -6.66 16.17 25.14
CA GLY A 140 -6.40 15.49 26.40
C GLY A 140 -4.90 15.23 26.55
N VAL A 141 -4.34 15.52 27.74
CA VAL A 141 -2.89 15.46 28.03
C VAL A 141 -2.27 14.14 27.56
N ASP A 142 -3.01 13.04 27.65
CA ASP A 142 -2.60 11.70 27.21
C ASP A 142 -2.32 11.61 25.70
N ASP A 143 -3.12 12.29 24.87
CA ASP A 143 -2.97 12.27 23.41
C ASP A 143 -1.70 12.97 22.96
N ALA A 144 -1.39 14.11 23.58
CA ALA A 144 -0.18 14.87 23.30
C ALA A 144 1.07 14.06 23.68
N VAL A 145 1.04 13.37 24.81
CA VAL A 145 2.12 12.48 25.26
C VAL A 145 2.33 11.31 24.29
N VAL A 146 1.25 10.66 23.85
CA VAL A 146 1.33 9.54 22.88
C VAL A 146 1.91 10.00 21.55
N ILE A 147 1.43 11.12 21.00
CA ILE A 147 1.92 11.67 19.72
C ILE A 147 3.38 12.09 19.84
N HIS A 148 3.79 12.71 20.94
CA HIS A 148 5.16 13.15 21.17
C HIS A 148 6.14 11.96 21.26
N ARG A 149 5.78 10.93 22.02
CA ARG A 149 6.58 9.69 22.14
C ARG A 149 6.68 8.97 20.80
N PHE A 150 5.56 8.84 20.09
CA PHE A 150 5.53 8.25 18.76
C PHE A 150 6.42 9.02 17.78
N SER A 151 6.34 10.35 17.76
CA SER A 151 7.09 11.19 16.82
C SER A 151 8.61 11.05 17.00
N HIS A 152 9.09 11.03 18.24
CA HIS A 152 10.52 10.81 18.53
C HIS A 152 10.99 9.42 18.10
N LEU A 153 10.22 8.38 18.45
CA LEU A 153 10.54 7.01 18.09
C LEU A 153 10.53 6.81 16.57
N ALA A 154 9.52 7.35 15.88
CA ALA A 154 9.38 7.30 14.44
C ALA A 154 10.53 8.01 13.75
N PHE A 155 10.90 9.22 14.19
CA PHE A 155 12.02 9.97 13.61
C PHE A 155 13.34 9.22 13.76
N ALA A 156 13.67 8.76 14.97
CA ALA A 156 14.91 8.01 15.21
C ALA A 156 14.94 6.71 14.39
N SER A 157 13.82 5.99 14.34
CA SER A 157 13.70 4.73 13.58
C SER A 157 13.87 4.98 12.08
N VAL A 158 13.25 6.02 11.52
CA VAL A 158 13.38 6.36 10.09
C VAL A 158 14.80 6.78 9.73
N VAL A 159 15.47 7.59 10.56
CA VAL A 159 16.87 7.97 10.32
C VAL A 159 17.77 6.74 10.31
N MET A 160 17.65 5.88 11.31
CA MET A 160 18.44 4.64 11.39
C MET A 160 18.12 3.68 10.24
N LEU A 161 16.84 3.56 9.86
CA LEU A 161 16.39 2.76 8.72
C LEU A 161 17.02 3.23 7.41
N ILE A 162 17.03 4.55 7.17
CA ILE A 162 17.64 5.15 5.97
C ILE A 162 19.15 4.91 5.96
N VAL A 163 19.84 5.20 7.06
CA VAL A 163 21.29 4.97 7.17
C VAL A 163 21.63 3.50 6.92
N ALA A 164 20.93 2.59 7.59
CA ALA A 164 21.15 1.16 7.41
C ALA A 164 20.83 0.71 5.98
N GLY A 165 19.73 1.19 5.40
CA GLY A 165 19.33 0.88 4.03
C GLY A 165 20.33 1.38 2.98
N LEU A 166 20.89 2.58 3.17
CA LEU A 166 21.93 3.12 2.29
C LEU A 166 23.23 2.31 2.37
N LEU A 167 23.64 1.94 3.57
CA LEU A 167 24.82 1.09 3.77
C LEU A 167 24.61 -0.31 3.17
N LEU A 168 23.43 -0.93 3.34
CA LEU A 168 23.10 -2.22 2.70
C LEU A 168 23.06 -2.09 1.17
N THR A 169 22.50 -1.00 0.66
CA THR A 169 22.48 -0.70 -0.78
C THR A 169 23.89 -0.61 -1.34
N TRP A 170 24.78 0.10 -0.64
CA TRP A 170 26.19 0.19 -1.03
C TRP A 170 26.84 -1.20 -1.12
N GLN A 171 26.58 -2.07 -0.13
CA GLN A 171 27.19 -3.39 -0.03
C GLN A 171 26.60 -4.47 -0.96
N TYR A 172 25.31 -4.38 -1.28
CA TYR A 172 24.62 -5.38 -2.11
C TYR A 172 24.40 -4.95 -3.56
N VAL A 173 24.46 -3.65 -3.86
CA VAL A 173 24.30 -3.15 -5.23
C VAL A 173 25.64 -2.96 -5.94
N GLY A 174 26.65 -2.48 -5.22
CA GLY A 174 28.01 -2.26 -5.75
C GLY A 174 28.13 -1.00 -6.61
N ASP A 175 27.45 -0.96 -7.77
CA ASP A 175 27.64 0.11 -8.75
C ASP A 175 26.33 0.55 -9.46
N TRP A 176 26.40 1.63 -10.25
CA TRP A 176 25.24 2.21 -10.95
C TRP A 176 24.56 1.28 -11.95
N ALA A 177 25.32 0.53 -12.73
CA ALA A 177 24.72 -0.40 -13.66
C ALA A 177 24.11 -1.60 -12.91
N GLY A 178 24.51 -1.86 -11.65
CA GLY A 178 23.95 -2.92 -10.80
C GLY A 178 22.59 -2.50 -10.29
N LEU A 179 22.49 -1.21 -9.96
CA LEU A 179 21.25 -0.58 -9.56
C LEU A 179 20.18 -0.61 -10.66
N VAL A 180 20.57 -0.42 -11.93
CA VAL A 180 19.59 -0.35 -13.05
C VAL A 180 19.52 -1.60 -13.91
N GLY A 181 20.52 -2.49 -13.85
CA GLY A 181 20.66 -3.65 -14.73
C GLY A 181 20.34 -5.00 -14.07
N THR A 182 19.83 -4.98 -12.84
CA THR A 182 19.46 -6.18 -12.08
C THR A 182 18.09 -6.03 -11.41
N ALA A 183 17.41 -7.15 -11.20
CA ALA A 183 16.13 -7.20 -10.49
C ALA A 183 16.27 -6.65 -9.06
N TYR A 184 17.34 -7.05 -8.37
CA TYR A 184 17.65 -6.58 -7.02
C TYR A 184 17.77 -5.04 -6.99
N GLY A 185 18.53 -4.46 -7.92
CA GLY A 185 18.70 -3.01 -8.02
C GLY A 185 17.40 -2.25 -8.28
N VAL A 186 16.59 -2.72 -9.24
CA VAL A 186 15.29 -2.08 -9.56
C VAL A 186 14.28 -2.23 -8.42
N MET A 187 14.33 -3.33 -7.68
CA MET A 187 13.51 -3.50 -6.49
C MET A 187 13.96 -2.57 -5.34
N VAL A 188 15.26 -2.33 -5.16
CA VAL A 188 15.79 -1.29 -4.26
C VAL A 188 15.30 0.10 -4.68
N LEU A 189 15.34 0.43 -5.97
CA LEU A 189 14.79 1.69 -6.50
C LEU A 189 13.28 1.81 -6.22
N SER A 190 12.53 0.73 -6.40
CA SER A 190 11.09 0.68 -6.11
C SER A 190 10.79 0.94 -4.64
N LYS A 191 11.57 0.34 -3.71
CA LYS A 191 11.50 0.66 -2.29
C LYS A 191 11.86 2.12 -2.00
N GLY A 192 12.87 2.66 -2.67
CA GLY A 192 13.26 4.07 -2.56
C GLY A 192 12.13 5.02 -2.96
N ILE A 193 11.44 4.74 -4.07
CA ILE A 193 10.28 5.52 -4.54
C ILE A 193 9.12 5.46 -3.54
N LEU A 194 8.79 4.27 -3.03
CA LEU A 194 7.76 4.10 -2.00
C LEU A 194 8.13 4.83 -0.70
N LEU A 195 9.38 4.72 -0.26
CA LEU A 195 9.89 5.42 0.92
C LEU A 195 9.81 6.94 0.73
N ALA A 196 10.21 7.46 -0.43
CA ALA A 196 10.11 8.87 -0.75
C ALA A 196 8.65 9.37 -0.70
N ALA A 197 7.70 8.56 -1.18
CA ALA A 197 6.26 8.87 -1.07
C ALA A 197 5.79 8.92 0.40
N ILE A 198 6.22 7.96 1.24
CA ILE A 198 5.91 7.96 2.67
C ILE A 198 6.51 9.18 3.37
N LEU A 199 7.79 9.51 3.10
CA LEU A 199 8.45 10.68 3.66
C LEU A 199 7.81 11.99 3.18
N GLY A 200 7.31 12.03 1.94
CA GLY A 200 6.53 13.15 1.43
C GLY A 200 5.24 13.38 2.23
N LEU A 201 4.48 12.31 2.51
CA LEU A 201 3.28 12.36 3.36
C LEU A 201 3.62 12.76 4.80
N ALA A 202 4.70 12.19 5.38
CA ALA A 202 5.18 12.53 6.70
C ALA A 202 5.58 14.01 6.79
N GLY A 203 6.24 14.55 5.75
CA GLY A 203 6.59 15.97 5.65
C GLY A 203 5.35 16.88 5.56
N LEU A 204 4.31 16.47 4.84
CA LEU A 204 3.02 17.18 4.82
C LEU A 204 2.32 17.14 6.18
N ASN A 205 2.42 16.02 6.91
CA ASN A 205 1.92 15.88 8.26
C ASN A 205 2.66 16.80 9.24
N PHE A 206 4.00 16.81 9.19
CA PHE A 206 4.83 17.69 9.99
C PHE A 206 4.50 19.18 9.78
N ARG A 207 4.35 19.61 8.51
CA ARG A 207 3.91 20.98 8.18
C ARG A 207 2.51 21.29 8.72
N THR A 208 1.62 20.31 8.73
CA THR A 208 0.25 20.48 9.24
C THR A 208 0.27 20.68 10.76
N VAL A 209 1.04 19.88 11.49
CA VAL A 209 1.19 20.02 12.95
C VAL A 209 1.80 21.37 13.32
N ARG A 210 2.85 21.81 12.61
CA ARG A 210 3.50 23.11 12.88
C ARG A 210 2.63 24.33 12.58
N ARG A 211 1.62 24.19 11.72
CA ARG A 211 0.76 25.30 11.27
C ARG A 211 -0.60 25.35 11.97
N ALA A 212 -1.00 24.29 12.68
CA ALA A 212 -2.37 24.16 13.19
C ALA A 212 -2.46 24.31 14.71
N CYS A 213 -3.37 25.17 15.17
CA CYS A 213 -4.06 25.00 16.46
C CYS A 213 -5.27 24.07 16.22
N ALA A 214 -5.28 22.91 16.89
CA ALA A 214 -6.35 21.88 17.03
C ALA A 214 -7.05 21.26 15.79
N GLY A 215 -7.28 21.94 14.66
CA GLY A 215 -8.14 21.46 13.56
C GLY A 215 -7.51 20.45 12.56
N GLY A 216 -6.19 20.25 12.59
CA GLY A 216 -5.46 19.44 11.59
C GLY A 216 -5.46 17.93 11.85
N ARG A 217 -5.94 17.49 13.02
CA ARG A 217 -5.72 16.12 13.54
C ARG A 217 -6.39 15.01 12.72
N PRO A 218 -7.66 15.12 12.30
CA PRO A 218 -8.28 14.09 11.45
C PRO A 218 -7.57 13.94 10.10
N ARG A 219 -7.04 15.03 9.55
CA ARG A 219 -6.32 15.01 8.28
C ARG A 219 -4.98 14.27 8.38
N LEU A 220 -4.27 14.49 9.48
CA LEU A 220 -3.03 13.80 9.80
C LEU A 220 -3.25 12.29 9.90
N LEU A 221 -4.24 11.86 10.68
CA LEU A 221 -4.50 10.44 10.93
C LEU A 221 -4.85 9.67 9.64
N ARG A 222 -5.62 10.29 8.75
CA ARG A 222 -5.97 9.70 7.45
C ARG A 222 -4.79 9.59 6.49
N ARG A 223 -3.77 10.46 6.62
CA ARG A 223 -2.50 10.32 5.87
C ARG A 223 -1.61 9.25 6.48
N VAL A 224 -1.59 9.13 7.81
CA VAL A 224 -0.89 8.04 8.52
C VAL A 224 -1.40 6.67 8.06
N GLU A 225 -2.69 6.52 7.78
CA GLU A 225 -3.22 5.28 7.17
C GLU A 225 -2.58 4.95 5.82
N VAL A 226 -2.33 5.97 4.99
CA VAL A 226 -1.66 5.81 3.70
C VAL A 226 -0.17 5.55 3.87
N GLU A 227 0.48 6.22 4.84
CA GLU A 227 1.88 5.93 5.21
C GLU A 227 2.03 4.47 5.65
N LEU A 228 1.12 3.97 6.49
CA LEU A 228 1.08 2.56 6.88
C LEU A 228 0.84 1.65 5.68
N GLY A 229 -0.10 2.01 4.83
CA GLY A 229 -0.42 1.27 3.62
C GLY A 229 0.76 1.11 2.66
N LEU A 230 1.44 2.22 2.36
CA LEU A 230 2.67 2.23 1.58
C LEU A 230 3.79 1.48 2.29
N GLY A 231 3.88 1.57 3.63
CA GLY A 231 4.82 0.77 4.43
C GLY A 231 4.59 -0.73 4.26
N ILE A 232 3.32 -1.17 4.22
CA ILE A 232 2.97 -2.56 3.90
C ILE A 232 3.37 -2.89 2.45
N THR A 233 3.15 -2.01 1.47
CA THR A 233 3.63 -2.20 0.09
C THR A 233 5.17 -2.33 0.02
N VAL A 234 5.92 -1.59 0.85
CA VAL A 234 7.38 -1.75 0.96
C VAL A 234 7.77 -3.14 1.49
N LEU A 235 6.94 -3.77 2.33
CA LEU A 235 7.17 -5.15 2.79
C LEU A 235 7.03 -6.16 1.65
N PHE A 236 6.08 -5.98 0.72
CA PHE A 236 5.99 -6.80 -0.49
C PHE A 236 7.27 -6.68 -1.33
N ALA A 237 7.73 -5.47 -1.63
CA ALA A 237 8.99 -5.26 -2.34
C ALA A 237 10.20 -5.86 -1.59
N SER A 238 10.20 -5.79 -0.26
CA SER A 238 11.25 -6.37 0.58
C SER A 238 11.24 -7.90 0.56
N ALA A 239 10.06 -8.54 0.51
CA ALA A 239 9.95 -9.98 0.35
C ALA A 239 10.56 -10.44 -0.98
N SER A 240 10.33 -9.69 -2.06
CA SER A 240 10.95 -9.96 -3.37
C SER A 240 12.48 -9.98 -3.31
N LEU A 241 13.10 -8.99 -2.63
CA LEU A 241 14.56 -8.91 -2.47
C LEU A 241 15.19 -10.13 -1.78
N THR A 242 14.44 -10.85 -0.94
CA THR A 242 14.96 -12.06 -0.27
C THR A 242 15.13 -13.25 -1.22
N SER A 243 14.42 -13.23 -2.36
CA SER A 243 14.47 -14.28 -3.38
C SER A 243 15.36 -13.91 -4.58
N LEU A 244 15.87 -12.68 -4.63
CA LEU A 244 16.72 -12.18 -5.70
C LEU A 244 18.20 -12.24 -5.31
N PRO A 245 19.11 -12.62 -6.22
CA PRO A 245 20.54 -12.51 -5.95
C PRO A 245 20.92 -11.02 -5.76
N PRO A 246 21.78 -10.68 -4.78
CA PRO A 246 22.32 -9.32 -4.64
C PRO A 246 22.94 -8.85 -5.96
N ALA A 247 22.76 -7.58 -6.33
CA ALA A 247 23.20 -7.10 -7.65
C ALA A 247 24.72 -7.20 -7.85
N VAL A 248 25.51 -7.06 -6.77
CA VAL A 248 26.97 -7.24 -6.80
C VAL A 248 27.39 -8.68 -7.12
N ASP A 249 26.51 -9.66 -6.91
CA ASP A 249 26.75 -11.07 -7.24
C ASP A 249 26.34 -11.39 -8.69
N VAL A 250 25.60 -10.48 -9.37
CA VAL A 250 25.20 -10.60 -10.77
C VAL A 250 26.17 -9.83 -11.66
N THR A 251 27.29 -10.47 -12.00
CA THR A 251 28.36 -9.87 -12.81
C THR A 251 28.25 -10.19 -14.29
N THR A 252 28.00 -11.46 -14.66
CA THR A 252 27.95 -11.92 -16.06
C THR A 252 26.58 -11.71 -16.71
N ASP A 253 25.49 -12.07 -16.02
CA ASP A 253 24.11 -12.05 -16.56
C ASP A 253 23.37 -10.75 -16.23
N ARG A 254 24.10 -9.64 -16.29
CA ARG A 254 23.58 -8.32 -15.99
C ARG A 254 23.16 -7.60 -17.27
N ALA A 255 22.03 -6.92 -17.23
CA ALA A 255 21.63 -6.08 -18.35
C ALA A 255 22.45 -4.79 -18.38
N THR A 256 22.83 -4.37 -19.57
CA THR A 256 23.44 -3.07 -19.78
C THR A 256 22.37 -1.97 -19.68
N PRO A 257 22.74 -0.73 -19.29
CA PRO A 257 21.80 0.40 -19.31
C PRO A 257 21.15 0.62 -20.68
N ALA A 258 21.87 0.33 -21.78
CA ALA A 258 21.32 0.43 -23.13
C ALA A 258 20.20 -0.59 -23.38
N GLU A 259 20.35 -1.84 -22.94
CA GLU A 259 19.31 -2.86 -23.05
C GLU A 259 18.06 -2.49 -22.23
N VAL A 260 18.26 -1.92 -21.03
CA VAL A 260 17.17 -1.40 -20.19
C VAL A 260 16.44 -0.26 -20.89
N ILE A 261 17.16 0.73 -21.42
CA ILE A 261 16.55 1.87 -22.14
C ILE A 261 15.78 1.37 -23.37
N GLU A 262 16.31 0.41 -24.10
CA GLU A 262 15.65 -0.17 -25.27
C GLU A 262 14.31 -0.86 -24.91
N ARG A 263 14.16 -1.39 -23.68
CA ARG A 263 12.86 -1.90 -23.20
C ARG A 263 11.79 -0.81 -23.08
N PHE A 264 12.18 0.43 -22.77
CA PHE A 264 11.25 1.56 -22.63
C PHE A 264 11.09 2.38 -23.91
N ARG A 265 11.73 1.97 -25.01
CA ARG A 265 11.60 2.66 -26.29
C ARG A 265 10.17 2.50 -26.82
N PRO A 266 9.42 3.59 -27.03
CA PRO A 266 8.05 3.50 -27.53
C PRO A 266 7.99 2.83 -28.89
N THR A 267 7.14 1.83 -29.04
CA THR A 267 6.84 1.18 -30.31
C THR A 267 5.33 1.20 -30.56
N PRO A 268 4.87 1.24 -31.82
CA PRO A 268 3.45 1.17 -32.11
C PRO A 268 2.84 -0.14 -31.57
N PRO A 269 1.63 -0.08 -30.98
CA PRO A 269 0.98 -1.25 -30.42
C PRO A 269 0.68 -2.28 -31.52
N ARG A 270 0.92 -3.55 -31.19
CA ARG A 270 0.56 -4.69 -32.03
C ARG A 270 -0.95 -4.90 -32.02
N LEU A 271 -1.58 -4.63 -33.16
CA LEU A 271 -3.04 -4.78 -33.34
C LEU A 271 -3.46 -6.13 -33.94
N THR A 272 -2.49 -6.97 -34.32
CA THR A 272 -2.73 -8.28 -34.93
C THR A 272 -2.09 -9.39 -34.09
N SER A 273 -2.87 -10.39 -33.71
CA SER A 273 -2.38 -11.57 -32.98
C SER A 273 -1.79 -12.59 -33.95
N PRO A 274 -0.77 -13.36 -33.52
CA PRO A 274 -0.42 -14.63 -34.17
C PRO A 274 -1.62 -15.59 -34.22
N ARG A 275 -1.60 -16.55 -35.16
CA ARG A 275 -2.66 -17.55 -35.26
C ARG A 275 -2.58 -18.52 -34.09
N VAL A 276 -3.74 -18.95 -33.58
CA VAL A 276 -3.82 -19.91 -32.46
C VAL A 276 -3.14 -21.24 -32.81
N ALA A 277 -3.28 -21.72 -34.05
CA ALA A 277 -2.62 -22.95 -34.49
C ALA A 277 -1.09 -22.87 -34.37
N ASP A 278 -0.50 -21.74 -34.74
CA ASP A 278 0.95 -21.52 -34.64
C ASP A 278 1.39 -21.48 -33.16
N LEU A 279 0.56 -20.89 -32.29
CA LEU A 279 0.82 -20.83 -30.85
C LEU A 279 0.72 -22.20 -30.18
N VAL A 280 -0.30 -23.00 -30.52
CA VAL A 280 -0.46 -24.35 -29.97
C VAL A 280 0.64 -25.29 -30.46
N ALA A 281 1.11 -25.10 -31.70
CA ALA A 281 2.20 -25.89 -32.26
C ALA A 281 3.55 -25.63 -31.57
N GLU A 282 3.83 -24.37 -31.23
CA GLU A 282 5.07 -23.96 -30.56
C GLU A 282 4.97 -23.97 -29.03
N ALA A 283 3.75 -24.07 -28.47
CA ALA A 283 3.57 -24.04 -27.03
C ALA A 283 4.20 -25.26 -26.38
N GLU A 284 5.00 -25.02 -25.35
CA GLU A 284 5.56 -26.10 -24.56
C GLU A 284 4.46 -26.97 -23.93
N PRO A 285 4.72 -28.29 -23.75
CA PRO A 285 3.80 -29.19 -23.06
C PRO A 285 3.39 -28.65 -21.69
N LEU A 286 2.15 -28.90 -21.27
CA LEU A 286 1.51 -28.32 -20.08
C LEU A 286 2.28 -28.49 -18.75
N LEU A 287 3.18 -29.46 -18.66
CA LEU A 287 3.97 -29.76 -17.47
C LEU A 287 5.48 -29.58 -17.69
N ALA A 288 5.90 -29.12 -18.88
CA ALA A 288 7.30 -28.87 -19.16
C ALA A 288 7.75 -27.55 -18.51
N PRO A 289 8.97 -27.49 -17.94
CA PRO A 289 9.52 -26.23 -17.46
C PRO A 289 9.83 -25.31 -18.64
N VAL A 290 9.36 -24.05 -18.56
CA VAL A 290 9.61 -23.02 -19.58
C VAL A 290 11.11 -22.78 -19.70
N THR A 291 11.69 -23.19 -20.83
CA THR A 291 13.12 -23.03 -21.10
C THR A 291 13.41 -21.84 -22.02
N ARG A 292 12.46 -21.47 -22.88
CA ARG A 292 12.60 -20.34 -23.80
C ARG A 292 11.23 -19.87 -24.31
N ARG A 293 11.02 -18.54 -24.35
CA ARG A 293 9.88 -17.96 -25.07
C ARG A 293 10.18 -17.81 -26.56
N GLU A 294 9.35 -18.43 -27.39
CA GLU A 294 9.46 -18.34 -28.84
C GLU A 294 8.96 -16.99 -29.38
N ALA A 295 9.36 -16.63 -30.61
CA ALA A 295 8.98 -15.34 -31.20
C ALA A 295 7.46 -15.17 -31.33
N VAL A 296 6.74 -16.26 -31.57
CA VAL A 296 5.27 -16.28 -31.66
C VAL A 296 4.61 -16.00 -30.30
N GLU A 297 5.18 -16.53 -29.21
CA GLU A 297 4.70 -16.31 -27.85
C GLU A 297 4.97 -14.88 -27.38
N ARG A 298 6.14 -14.32 -27.76
CA ARG A 298 6.42 -12.90 -27.52
C ARG A 298 5.40 -12.00 -28.20
N ALA A 299 5.11 -12.25 -29.49
CA ALA A 299 4.11 -11.49 -30.23
C ALA A 299 2.69 -11.64 -29.64
N TRP A 300 2.36 -12.82 -29.09
CA TRP A 300 1.11 -13.05 -28.37
C TRP A 300 1.02 -12.23 -27.08
N SER A 301 2.10 -12.25 -26.27
CA SER A 301 2.18 -11.49 -25.02
C SER A 301 2.08 -9.99 -25.28
N GLU A 302 2.86 -9.46 -26.24
CA GLU A 302 2.80 -8.04 -26.66
C GLU A 302 1.39 -7.63 -27.06
N TYR A 303 0.73 -8.41 -27.93
CA TYR A 303 -0.65 -8.15 -28.33
C TYR A 303 -1.57 -8.07 -27.10
N ASN A 304 -1.47 -9.04 -26.18
CA ASN A 304 -2.31 -9.08 -24.99
C ASN A 304 -2.07 -7.87 -24.07
N HIS A 305 -0.81 -7.47 -23.84
CA HIS A 305 -0.46 -6.31 -23.05
C HIS A 305 -0.95 -5.01 -23.70
N HIS A 306 -0.79 -4.84 -25.01
CA HIS A 306 -1.27 -3.65 -25.73
C HIS A 306 -2.80 -3.49 -25.63
N TRP A 307 -3.55 -4.57 -25.81
CA TRP A 307 -5.01 -4.55 -25.66
C TRP A 307 -5.44 -4.30 -24.22
N ALA A 308 -4.78 -4.93 -23.23
CA ALA A 308 -5.00 -4.59 -21.83
C ALA A 308 -4.73 -3.10 -21.55
N GLY A 309 -3.67 -2.55 -22.16
CA GLY A 309 -3.32 -1.14 -22.10
C GLY A 309 -4.41 -0.22 -22.66
N PHE A 310 -5.04 -0.56 -23.78
CA PHE A 310 -6.18 0.21 -24.30
C PHE A 310 -7.37 0.20 -23.34
N PHE A 311 -7.71 -0.93 -22.73
CA PHE A 311 -8.78 -0.99 -21.72
C PHE A 311 -8.43 -0.12 -20.50
N VAL A 312 -7.20 -0.22 -19.99
CA VAL A 312 -6.77 0.56 -18.81
C VAL A 312 -6.67 2.05 -19.11
N LEU A 313 -6.17 2.43 -20.29
CA LEU A 313 -6.15 3.81 -20.74
C LEU A 313 -7.57 4.37 -20.86
N ALA A 314 -8.50 3.62 -21.46
CA ALA A 314 -9.90 4.02 -21.55
C ALA A 314 -10.51 4.24 -20.15
N MET A 315 -10.23 3.37 -19.19
CA MET A 315 -10.67 3.55 -17.79
C MET A 315 -10.12 4.82 -17.17
N GLY A 316 -8.81 5.09 -17.32
CA GLY A 316 -8.16 6.29 -16.80
C GLY A 316 -8.70 7.58 -17.44
N LEU A 317 -8.88 7.59 -18.77
CA LEU A 317 -9.42 8.73 -19.50
C LEU A 317 -10.89 9.00 -19.14
N LEU A 318 -11.73 7.96 -19.05
CA LEU A 318 -13.11 8.13 -18.61
C LEU A 318 -13.20 8.58 -17.16
N ALA A 319 -12.34 8.09 -16.26
CA ALA A 319 -12.24 8.60 -14.89
C ALA A 319 -11.84 10.08 -14.86
N ALA A 320 -10.94 10.53 -15.75
CA ALA A 320 -10.61 11.95 -15.91
C ALA A 320 -11.80 12.77 -16.44
N VAL A 321 -12.49 12.28 -17.46
CA VAL A 321 -13.67 12.93 -18.08
C VAL A 321 -14.82 13.06 -17.08
N GLU A 322 -15.06 12.03 -16.26
CA GLU A 322 -16.02 12.08 -15.16
C GLU A 322 -15.69 13.21 -14.19
N ARG A 323 -14.41 13.36 -13.84
CA ARG A 323 -13.95 14.45 -12.97
C ARG A 323 -14.18 15.81 -13.61
N LEU A 324 -14.03 15.93 -14.92
CA LEU A 324 -14.33 17.17 -15.65
C LEU A 324 -15.84 17.49 -15.71
N GLY A 325 -16.71 16.64 -15.19
CA GLY A 325 -18.14 16.90 -14.98
C GLY A 325 -19.08 16.09 -15.88
N VAL A 326 -18.54 15.25 -16.76
CA VAL A 326 -19.35 14.43 -17.68
C VAL A 326 -19.91 13.22 -16.92
N ARG A 327 -21.18 13.32 -16.51
CA ARG A 327 -21.85 12.31 -15.66
C ARG A 327 -21.87 10.91 -16.26
N ALA A 328 -21.97 10.78 -17.59
CA ALA A 328 -22.00 9.48 -18.26
C ALA A 328 -20.69 8.67 -18.03
N ALA A 329 -19.56 9.35 -17.86
CA ALA A 329 -18.27 8.70 -17.69
C ALA A 329 -18.10 8.02 -16.32
N ARG A 330 -19.02 8.21 -15.36
CA ARG A 330 -19.05 7.46 -14.09
C ARG A 330 -19.15 5.94 -14.25
N HIS A 331 -19.53 5.48 -15.45
CA HIS A 331 -19.66 4.08 -15.80
C HIS A 331 -18.36 3.44 -16.30
N TRP A 332 -17.23 4.17 -16.26
CA TRP A 332 -15.91 3.65 -16.60
C TRP A 332 -15.54 2.29 -15.97
N PRO A 333 -15.98 1.90 -14.74
CA PRO A 333 -15.61 0.60 -14.21
C PRO A 333 -16.17 -0.57 -15.02
N LEU A 334 -17.20 -0.37 -15.85
CA LEU A 334 -17.73 -1.41 -16.73
C LEU A 334 -16.74 -1.81 -17.83
N VAL A 335 -15.75 -0.98 -18.13
CA VAL A 335 -14.67 -1.32 -19.07
C VAL A 335 -13.85 -2.51 -18.56
N PHE A 336 -13.76 -2.72 -17.24
CA PHE A 336 -13.16 -3.93 -16.67
C PHE A 336 -13.88 -5.21 -17.10
N LEU A 337 -15.19 -5.19 -17.39
CA LEU A 337 -15.89 -6.37 -17.91
C LEU A 337 -15.39 -6.75 -19.31
N GLY A 338 -15.07 -5.75 -20.13
CA GLY A 338 -14.43 -5.95 -21.43
C GLY A 338 -13.03 -6.56 -21.27
N LEU A 339 -12.22 -6.04 -20.35
CA LEU A 339 -10.91 -6.60 -20.02
C LEU A 339 -11.01 -8.03 -19.46
N ALA A 340 -11.98 -8.30 -18.59
CA ALA A 340 -12.22 -9.64 -18.04
C ALA A 340 -12.60 -10.64 -19.12
N GLY A 341 -13.50 -10.26 -20.04
CA GLY A 341 -13.86 -11.08 -21.20
C GLY A 341 -12.67 -11.32 -22.12
N PHE A 342 -11.87 -10.28 -22.38
CA PHE A 342 -10.63 -10.40 -23.14
C PHE A 342 -9.66 -11.41 -22.50
N LEU A 343 -9.38 -11.28 -21.21
CA LEU A 343 -8.49 -12.19 -20.48
C LEU A 343 -9.03 -13.62 -20.39
N LEU A 344 -10.34 -13.80 -20.19
CA LEU A 344 -10.98 -15.12 -20.18
C LEU A 344 -10.76 -15.89 -21.49
N VAL A 345 -10.74 -15.18 -22.62
CA VAL A 345 -10.53 -15.76 -23.95
C VAL A 345 -9.03 -15.94 -24.24
N ARG A 346 -8.19 -15.01 -23.80
CA ARG A 346 -6.81 -14.84 -24.29
C ARG A 346 -5.71 -15.19 -23.29
N SER A 347 -6.04 -15.64 -22.09
CA SER A 347 -5.03 -15.92 -21.05
C SER A 347 -4.07 -17.03 -21.45
N ASP A 348 -4.56 -18.09 -22.10
CA ASP A 348 -3.73 -19.23 -22.52
C ASP A 348 -4.24 -19.79 -23.86
N PRO A 349 -3.42 -19.84 -24.92
CA PRO A 349 -3.82 -20.32 -26.24
C PRO A 349 -4.11 -21.83 -26.31
N ARG A 350 -3.63 -22.63 -25.34
CA ARG A 350 -3.81 -24.09 -25.25
C ARG A 350 -5.17 -24.47 -24.66
N THR A 351 -5.82 -23.55 -23.96
CA THR A 351 -7.05 -23.83 -23.21
C THR A 351 -8.28 -23.24 -23.87
N TRP A 352 -9.44 -23.81 -23.53
CA TRP A 352 -10.74 -23.24 -23.89
C TRP A 352 -10.79 -21.74 -23.53
N PRO A 353 -11.32 -20.88 -24.43
CA PRO A 353 -12.06 -21.22 -25.66
C PRO A 353 -11.21 -21.35 -26.93
N LEU A 354 -9.89 -21.13 -26.87
CA LEU A 354 -9.04 -21.07 -28.07
C LEU A 354 -8.40 -22.41 -28.42
N GLY A 355 -7.91 -23.12 -27.41
CA GLY A 355 -7.17 -24.36 -27.59
C GLY A 355 -7.97 -25.62 -27.30
N PRO A 356 -7.34 -26.79 -27.47
CA PRO A 356 -8.01 -28.08 -27.38
C PRO A 356 -8.37 -28.50 -25.94
N THR A 357 -7.66 -28.00 -24.92
CA THR A 357 -7.89 -28.40 -23.53
C THR A 357 -9.22 -27.85 -23.01
N GLY A 358 -10.07 -28.73 -22.47
CA GLY A 358 -11.41 -28.38 -22.03
C GLY A 358 -11.44 -27.40 -20.84
N PHE A 359 -12.58 -26.73 -20.64
CA PHE A 359 -12.72 -25.74 -19.56
C PHE A 359 -12.45 -26.34 -18.16
N TRP A 360 -13.04 -27.48 -17.83
CA TRP A 360 -12.87 -28.10 -16.50
C TRP A 360 -11.48 -28.71 -16.31
N GLU A 361 -10.95 -29.33 -17.37
CA GLU A 361 -9.61 -29.95 -17.38
C GLU A 361 -8.52 -28.92 -17.08
N SER A 362 -8.60 -27.76 -17.73
CA SER A 362 -7.63 -26.68 -17.55
C SER A 362 -7.64 -26.04 -16.16
N LEU A 363 -8.66 -26.26 -15.31
CA LEU A 363 -8.62 -25.79 -13.91
C LEU A 363 -7.65 -26.57 -13.02
N ALA A 364 -7.19 -27.74 -13.47
CA ALA A 364 -6.15 -28.50 -12.77
C ALA A 364 -4.75 -27.87 -12.95
N LEU A 365 -4.57 -26.97 -13.92
CA LEU A 365 -3.32 -26.29 -14.20
C LEU A 365 -3.18 -25.04 -13.29
N PRO A 366 -2.13 -24.93 -12.45
CA PRO A 366 -2.01 -23.85 -11.48
C PRO A 366 -1.96 -22.45 -12.10
N ASP A 367 -1.28 -22.30 -13.23
CA ASP A 367 -1.19 -21.06 -14.00
C ASP A 367 -2.56 -20.65 -14.55
N VAL A 368 -3.31 -21.57 -15.15
CA VAL A 368 -4.65 -21.28 -15.67
C VAL A 368 -5.63 -20.96 -14.54
N LEU A 369 -5.58 -21.72 -13.45
CA LEU A 369 -6.40 -21.46 -12.26
C LEU A 369 -6.12 -20.04 -11.70
N GLN A 370 -4.84 -19.65 -11.63
CA GLN A 370 -4.44 -18.30 -11.23
C GLN A 370 -5.00 -17.23 -12.16
N HIS A 371 -4.87 -17.38 -13.49
CA HIS A 371 -5.42 -16.41 -14.45
C HIS A 371 -6.95 -16.28 -14.32
N ARG A 372 -7.67 -17.40 -14.16
CA ARG A 372 -9.14 -17.39 -14.00
C ARG A 372 -9.57 -16.78 -12.67
N ALA A 373 -8.81 -16.99 -11.59
CA ALA A 373 -9.03 -16.30 -10.33
C ALA A 373 -8.89 -14.77 -10.50
N PHE A 374 -7.89 -14.31 -11.28
CA PHE A 374 -7.75 -12.88 -11.60
C PHE A 374 -8.90 -12.35 -12.46
N VAL A 375 -9.42 -13.12 -13.42
CA VAL A 375 -10.62 -12.73 -14.19
C VAL A 375 -11.82 -12.51 -13.25
N MET A 376 -12.07 -13.43 -12.32
CA MET A 376 -13.14 -13.27 -11.32
C MET A 376 -12.93 -12.04 -10.45
N LEU A 377 -11.68 -11.76 -10.08
CA LEU A 377 -11.33 -10.56 -9.33
C LEU A 377 -11.61 -9.28 -10.12
N ILE A 378 -11.28 -9.24 -11.42
CA ILE A 378 -11.58 -8.11 -12.33
C ILE A 378 -13.08 -7.90 -12.50
N VAL A 379 -13.87 -8.97 -12.58
CA VAL A 379 -15.34 -8.86 -12.62
C VAL A 379 -15.86 -8.27 -11.31
N ALA A 380 -15.36 -8.73 -10.16
CA ALA A 380 -15.72 -8.17 -8.87
C ALA A 380 -15.36 -6.68 -8.78
N PHE A 381 -14.16 -6.29 -9.24
CA PHE A 381 -13.74 -4.88 -9.35
C PHE A 381 -14.75 -4.04 -10.13
N ALA A 382 -15.11 -4.51 -11.32
CA ALA A 382 -16.04 -3.82 -12.22
C ALA A 382 -17.39 -3.57 -11.53
N VAL A 383 -17.95 -4.63 -10.95
CA VAL A 383 -19.28 -4.60 -10.34
C VAL A 383 -19.30 -3.74 -9.09
N PHE A 384 -18.38 -3.95 -8.14
CA PHE A 384 -18.38 -3.20 -6.88
C PHE A 384 -18.11 -1.70 -7.11
N GLU A 385 -17.08 -1.34 -7.88
CA GLU A 385 -16.80 0.08 -8.14
C GLU A 385 -17.97 0.70 -8.92
N TRP A 386 -18.53 0.04 -9.93
CA TRP A 386 -19.70 0.57 -10.64
C TRP A 386 -20.92 0.74 -9.73
N MET A 387 -21.22 -0.21 -8.86
CA MET A 387 -22.33 -0.12 -7.91
C MET A 387 -22.14 1.03 -6.92
N VAL A 388 -20.93 1.21 -6.40
CA VAL A 388 -20.60 2.34 -5.50
C VAL A 388 -20.74 3.67 -6.23
N ARG A 389 -20.17 3.80 -7.44
CA ARG A 389 -20.20 5.04 -8.23
C ARG A 389 -21.59 5.41 -8.73
N SER A 390 -22.45 4.42 -8.94
CA SER A 390 -23.83 4.63 -9.38
C SER A 390 -24.82 4.80 -8.23
N GLY A 391 -24.36 4.76 -6.97
CA GLY A 391 -25.22 4.91 -5.79
C GLY A 391 -26.05 3.68 -5.45
N ARG A 392 -25.77 2.52 -6.06
CA ARG A 392 -26.42 1.23 -5.75
C ARG A 392 -25.89 0.61 -4.47
N LEU A 393 -24.64 0.90 -4.13
CA LEU A 393 -24.03 0.55 -2.84
C LEU A 393 -23.56 1.82 -2.12
N PRO A 394 -23.66 1.86 -0.78
CA PRO A 394 -23.12 2.98 -0.02
C PRO A 394 -21.59 3.01 -0.15
N VAL A 395 -21.03 4.22 -0.12
CA VAL A 395 -19.57 4.45 -0.22
C VAL A 395 -18.80 3.73 0.90
N ARG A 396 -19.41 3.52 2.08
CA ARG A 396 -18.83 2.73 3.16
C ARG A 396 -19.70 1.51 3.47
N PRO A 397 -19.11 0.30 3.60
CA PRO A 397 -17.67 -0.01 3.46
C PRO A 397 -17.22 -0.23 2.00
N TRP A 398 -18.16 -0.30 1.04
CA TRP A 398 -17.90 -0.87 -0.29
C TRP A 398 -16.95 -0.06 -1.17
N GLY A 399 -16.86 1.26 -0.99
CA GLY A 399 -15.91 2.10 -1.72
C GLY A 399 -14.45 1.79 -1.41
N TYR A 400 -14.15 1.02 -0.36
CA TYR A 400 -12.79 0.60 -0.04
C TYR A 400 -12.32 -0.64 -0.81
N VAL A 401 -13.22 -1.38 -1.47
CA VAL A 401 -12.86 -2.60 -2.19
C VAL A 401 -11.87 -2.31 -3.32
N PHE A 402 -12.20 -1.36 -4.19
CA PHE A 402 -11.33 -0.96 -5.30
C PHE A 402 -9.93 -0.51 -4.86
N PRO A 403 -9.76 0.49 -3.96
CA PRO A 403 -8.43 0.94 -3.58
C PRO A 403 -7.59 -0.15 -2.88
N LEU A 404 -8.21 -0.99 -2.05
CA LEU A 404 -7.49 -2.08 -1.36
C LEU A 404 -7.00 -3.14 -2.34
N LEU A 405 -7.83 -3.53 -3.30
CA LEU A 405 -7.43 -4.51 -4.29
C LEU A 405 -6.38 -3.95 -5.26
N CYS A 406 -6.43 -2.66 -5.63
CA CYS A 406 -5.34 -2.02 -6.39
C CYS A 406 -4.02 -1.97 -5.60
N ALA A 407 -4.08 -1.60 -4.31
CA ALA A 407 -2.91 -1.56 -3.45
C ALA A 407 -2.29 -2.95 -3.25
N PHE A 408 -3.15 -3.96 -3.04
CA PHE A 408 -2.73 -5.35 -2.88
C PHE A 408 -2.19 -5.94 -4.19
N GLY A 409 -2.89 -5.75 -5.32
CA GLY A 409 -2.44 -6.22 -6.64
C GLY A 409 -1.13 -5.55 -7.07
N GLY A 410 -0.99 -4.24 -6.86
CA GLY A 410 0.27 -3.52 -7.10
C GLY A 410 1.41 -4.02 -6.21
N GLY A 411 1.14 -4.29 -4.93
CA GLY A 411 2.10 -4.92 -4.02
C GLY A 411 2.50 -6.33 -4.45
N LEU A 412 1.55 -7.18 -4.83
CA LEU A 412 1.81 -8.53 -5.32
C LEU A 412 2.63 -8.53 -6.62
N LEU A 413 2.39 -7.57 -7.51
CA LEU A 413 3.17 -7.45 -8.73
C LEU A 413 4.65 -7.16 -8.43
N LEU A 414 4.95 -6.44 -7.35
CA LEU A 414 6.34 -6.23 -6.88
C LEU A 414 6.96 -7.49 -6.24
N THR A 415 6.15 -8.47 -5.80
CA THR A 415 6.65 -9.78 -5.33
C THR A 415 6.80 -10.82 -6.44
N HIS A 416 6.24 -10.55 -7.62
CA HIS A 416 6.24 -11.50 -8.71
C HIS A 416 7.55 -11.39 -9.49
N ALA A 417 8.62 -11.97 -8.95
CA ALA A 417 9.90 -12.12 -9.62
C ALA A 417 10.17 -13.61 -9.88
N HIS A 418 10.42 -13.94 -11.15
CA HIS A 418 10.92 -15.24 -11.55
C HIS A 418 12.44 -15.10 -11.67
N ALA A 419 13.21 -15.80 -10.84
CA ALA A 419 14.65 -15.90 -10.97
C ALA A 419 15.02 -17.38 -10.93
N MET A 420 14.72 -18.13 -11.99
CA MET A 420 14.91 -19.58 -11.98
C MET A 420 15.95 -20.06 -12.99
N PHE A 421 16.16 -19.37 -14.11
CA PHE A 421 17.05 -19.89 -15.17
C PHE A 421 17.86 -18.85 -15.96
N ASP A 422 17.30 -17.68 -16.31
CA ASP A 422 17.99 -16.64 -17.08
C ASP A 422 17.76 -15.27 -16.42
N VAL A 423 18.64 -14.94 -15.47
CA VAL A 423 18.55 -13.76 -14.61
C VAL A 423 18.41 -12.47 -15.42
N LYS A 424 19.10 -12.39 -16.58
CA LYS A 424 19.05 -11.20 -17.44
C LYS A 424 17.70 -11.07 -18.14
N LYS A 425 17.20 -12.13 -18.78
CA LYS A 425 15.92 -12.07 -19.49
C LYS A 425 14.74 -11.88 -18.55
N GLU A 426 14.77 -12.55 -17.40
CA GLU A 426 13.77 -12.38 -16.36
C GLU A 426 13.79 -10.94 -15.83
N PHE A 427 14.97 -10.39 -15.56
CA PHE A 427 15.12 -8.97 -15.20
C PHE A 427 14.56 -8.02 -16.27
N LEU A 428 14.87 -8.25 -17.55
CA LEU A 428 14.37 -7.40 -18.64
C LEU A 428 12.83 -7.44 -18.76
N THR A 429 12.20 -8.51 -18.29
CA THR A 429 10.74 -8.59 -18.14
C THR A 429 10.29 -7.83 -16.89
N GLU A 430 10.95 -8.05 -15.76
CA GLU A 430 10.62 -7.43 -14.47
C GLU A 430 10.71 -5.91 -14.50
N VAL A 431 11.73 -5.34 -15.16
CA VAL A 431 11.97 -3.89 -15.21
C VAL A 431 10.80 -3.12 -15.83
N THR A 432 10.04 -3.76 -16.73
CA THR A 432 8.83 -3.17 -17.32
C THR A 432 7.59 -3.31 -16.42
N HIS A 433 7.55 -4.31 -15.55
CA HIS A 433 6.43 -4.59 -14.64
C HIS A 433 6.54 -3.84 -13.31
N ALA A 434 7.74 -3.60 -12.78
CA ALA A 434 7.93 -2.88 -11.53
C ALA A 434 7.27 -1.48 -11.52
N PRO A 435 7.37 -0.65 -12.58
CA PRO A 435 6.63 0.62 -12.68
C PRO A 435 5.11 0.43 -12.62
N ILE A 436 4.57 -0.62 -13.25
CA ILE A 436 3.14 -0.94 -13.22
C ILE A 436 2.70 -1.29 -11.80
N GLY A 437 3.50 -2.07 -11.08
CA GLY A 437 3.25 -2.43 -9.68
C GLY A 437 3.22 -1.20 -8.76
N LEU A 438 4.21 -0.32 -8.90
CA LEU A 438 4.29 0.96 -8.17
C LEU A 438 3.08 1.85 -8.46
N LEU A 439 2.76 2.06 -9.73
CA LEU A 439 1.61 2.87 -10.13
C LEU A 439 0.29 2.26 -9.66
N GLY A 440 0.14 0.93 -9.72
CA GLY A 440 -1.02 0.23 -9.16
C GLY A 440 -1.20 0.46 -7.67
N ALA A 441 -0.09 0.41 -6.91
CA ALA A 441 -0.11 0.75 -5.49
C ALA A 441 -0.51 2.22 -5.26
N PHE A 442 0.02 3.15 -6.06
CA PHE A 442 -0.35 4.56 -6.01
C PHE A 442 -1.79 4.84 -6.43
N VAL A 443 -2.35 4.07 -7.37
CA VAL A 443 -3.78 4.11 -7.69
C VAL A 443 -4.59 3.77 -6.43
N GLY A 444 -4.25 2.66 -5.78
CA GLY A 444 -4.93 2.19 -4.57
C GLY A 444 -4.87 3.21 -3.43
N TRP A 445 -3.67 3.64 -3.06
CA TRP A 445 -3.45 4.57 -1.95
C TRP A 445 -3.94 5.99 -2.23
N GLY A 446 -3.86 6.45 -3.49
CA GLY A 446 -4.41 7.73 -3.92
C GLY A 446 -5.94 7.75 -3.84
N ARG A 447 -6.60 6.67 -4.28
CA ARG A 447 -8.05 6.51 -4.16
C ARG A 447 -8.51 6.31 -2.71
N TRP A 448 -7.73 5.60 -1.89
CA TRP A 448 -7.96 5.55 -0.44
C TRP A 448 -7.96 6.94 0.17
N LEU A 449 -6.94 7.75 -0.15
CA LEU A 449 -6.82 9.12 0.36
C LEU A 449 -7.99 10.00 -0.10
N GLU A 450 -8.44 9.87 -1.36
CA GLU A 450 -9.62 10.59 -1.86
C GLU A 450 -10.88 10.30 -1.03
N LEU A 451 -11.13 9.01 -0.72
CA LEU A 451 -12.31 8.58 0.04
C LEU A 451 -12.23 8.97 1.52
N ARG A 452 -11.03 8.99 2.08
CA ARG A 452 -10.81 9.36 3.49
C ARG A 452 -10.75 10.86 3.66
N LEU A 453 -10.24 11.63 2.70
CA LEU A 453 -9.86 13.04 2.85
C LEU A 453 -10.61 13.98 1.87
N PRO A 454 -11.96 14.09 1.92
CA PRO A 454 -12.70 14.94 1.00
C PRO A 454 -12.25 16.41 1.04
N ASP A 455 -11.83 16.92 2.21
CA ASP A 455 -11.36 18.30 2.36
C ASP A 455 -9.99 18.57 1.70
N ALA A 456 -9.25 17.54 1.25
CA ALA A 456 -8.05 17.74 0.44
C ALA A 456 -8.37 18.13 -1.01
N GLY A 457 -9.65 18.34 -1.32
CA GLY A 457 -10.12 18.76 -2.61
C GLY A 457 -9.89 17.69 -3.67
N ARG A 458 -9.57 18.12 -4.88
CA ARG A 458 -9.54 17.25 -6.07
C ARG A 458 -8.21 16.55 -6.31
N ALA A 459 -7.17 16.90 -5.54
CA ALA A 459 -5.80 16.45 -5.80
C ALA A 459 -5.61 14.93 -5.67
N PRO A 460 -6.05 14.25 -4.59
CA PRO A 460 -5.91 12.79 -4.49
C PRO A 460 -6.65 12.05 -5.62
N GLY A 461 -7.81 12.58 -6.00
CA GLY A 461 -8.59 12.05 -7.11
C GLY A 461 -7.88 12.12 -8.45
N TRP A 462 -7.30 13.28 -8.78
CA TRP A 462 -6.49 13.44 -9.99
C TRP A 462 -5.21 12.60 -9.95
N PHE A 463 -4.56 12.49 -8.79
CA PHE A 463 -3.33 11.72 -8.64
C PHE A 463 -3.52 10.26 -9.06
N TRP A 464 -4.48 9.53 -8.48
CA TRP A 464 -4.68 8.13 -8.87
C TRP A 464 -5.17 7.99 -10.31
N THR A 465 -5.92 8.98 -10.82
CA THR A 465 -6.40 8.98 -12.22
C THR A 465 -5.23 9.06 -13.19
N VAL A 466 -4.26 9.93 -12.92
CA VAL A 466 -3.03 10.05 -13.70
C VAL A 466 -2.19 8.78 -13.60
N CYS A 467 -2.07 8.18 -12.42
CA CYS A 467 -1.40 6.89 -12.28
C CYS A 467 -2.07 5.79 -13.12
N LEU A 468 -3.40 5.73 -13.15
CA LEU A 468 -4.13 4.74 -13.95
C LEU A 468 -3.93 4.96 -15.46
N ILE A 469 -3.93 6.22 -15.92
CA ILE A 469 -3.59 6.57 -17.31
C ILE A 469 -2.16 6.13 -17.63
N ALA A 470 -1.20 6.40 -16.74
CA ALA A 470 0.19 6.01 -16.92
C ALA A 470 0.36 4.49 -17.04
N VAL A 471 -0.37 3.68 -16.26
CA VAL A 471 -0.38 2.22 -16.42
C VAL A 471 -0.87 1.83 -17.82
N GLY A 472 -1.97 2.43 -18.29
CA GLY A 472 -2.49 2.16 -19.64
C GLY A 472 -1.49 2.51 -20.74
N LEU A 473 -0.80 3.64 -20.61
CA LEU A 473 0.24 4.07 -21.55
C LEU A 473 1.44 3.12 -21.56
N ILE A 474 1.93 2.70 -20.39
CA ILE A 474 3.04 1.74 -20.29
C ILE A 474 2.68 0.42 -20.97
N LEU A 475 1.47 -0.08 -20.74
CA LEU A 475 0.97 -1.32 -21.35
C LEU A 475 0.82 -1.20 -22.88
N ILE A 476 0.46 -0.03 -23.42
CA ILE A 476 0.32 0.22 -24.87
C ILE A 476 1.67 0.22 -25.59
N VAL A 477 2.77 0.52 -24.90
CA VAL A 477 4.13 0.50 -25.46
C VAL A 477 4.96 -0.67 -24.95
N TYR A 478 4.31 -1.66 -24.31
CA TYR A 478 4.94 -2.80 -23.67
C TYR A 478 5.72 -3.65 -24.68
N ARG A 479 6.87 -4.17 -24.27
CA ARG A 479 7.70 -5.07 -25.07
C ARG A 479 8.10 -6.28 -24.25
N GLU A 480 7.90 -7.45 -24.84
CA GLU A 480 8.34 -8.71 -24.25
C GLU A 480 9.87 -8.84 -24.34
N ALA A 481 10.50 -9.47 -23.33
CA ALA A 481 11.95 -9.56 -23.21
C ALA A 481 12.62 -10.42 -24.29
#